data_AF-A0A9W7YD95-F1
#
_entry.id   AF-A0A9W7YD95-F1
#
_cell.length_a   1.000
_cell.length_b   1.000
_cell.length_c   1.000
_cell.angle_alpha   90.00
_cell.angle_beta   90.00
_cell.angle_gamma   90.00
#
_symmetry.space_group_name_H-M   'P 1'
#
loop_
_entity.id
_entity.type
_entity.pdbx_description
1 polymer ?
#
loop_
_entity_poly.entity_id
_entity_poly.type
_entity_poly.pdbx_seq_one_letter_code
_entity_poly.pdbx_strand_id
1 'polypeptide(L)'
;IFHPNIDELSGSVCLDVINQTWSPMFDLLNIFESFMPQLLRYPNPTDPLNGEAASLLMRDAAAYEGKVKEYVLRYASKKASALKSGKHDSNGSDGDSSISCDDDDDISSLSSYGGDDHVMAAGEMSS
;
A
#
# COMPACT_ATOMS: atom_id res chain seq x y z
N ILE A 1 -8.78 6.46 -7.03
CA ILE A 1 -7.48 5.77 -6.80
C ILE A 1 -6.48 6.39 -7.76
N PHE A 2 -5.25 6.67 -7.34
CA PHE A 2 -4.22 7.20 -8.26
C PHE A 2 -3.45 6.04 -8.89
N HIS A 3 -3.80 5.65 -10.11
CA HIS A 3 -3.22 4.49 -10.79
C HIS A 3 -3.33 4.63 -12.32
N PRO A 4 -2.31 4.23 -13.11
CA PRO A 4 -2.31 4.38 -14.58
C PRO A 4 -3.52 3.78 -15.30
N ASN A 5 -4.02 2.62 -14.85
CA ASN A 5 -5.17 1.93 -15.46
C ASN A 5 -6.48 2.04 -14.68
N ILE A 6 -6.60 3.01 -13.76
CA ILE A 6 -7.84 3.28 -13.02
C ILE A 6 -8.23 4.74 -13.21
N ASP A 7 -9.45 4.99 -13.63
CA ASP A 7 -9.99 6.34 -13.73
C ASP A 7 -10.15 6.98 -12.34
N GLU A 8 -9.69 8.22 -12.19
CA GLU A 8 -9.64 8.89 -10.88
C GLU A 8 -11.04 9.28 -10.37
N LEU A 9 -11.95 9.64 -11.29
CA LEU A 9 -13.30 10.13 -10.99
C LEU A 9 -14.28 8.98 -10.78
N SER A 10 -14.36 8.04 -11.73
CA SER A 10 -15.32 6.93 -11.70
C SER A 10 -14.79 5.70 -10.94
N GLY A 11 -13.48 5.55 -10.82
CA GLY A 11 -12.86 4.32 -10.30
C GLY A 11 -12.92 3.14 -11.28
N SER A 12 -13.29 3.38 -12.53
CA SER A 12 -13.35 2.33 -13.56
C SER A 12 -11.96 1.80 -13.90
N VAL A 13 -11.84 0.48 -14.04
CA VAL A 13 -10.61 -0.19 -14.47
C VAL A 13 -10.62 -0.33 -15.99
N CYS A 14 -9.46 -0.17 -16.64
CA CYS A 14 -9.34 -0.31 -18.09
C CYS A 14 -9.76 -1.71 -18.56
N LEU A 15 -10.73 -1.77 -19.49
CA LEU A 15 -11.27 -3.02 -20.02
C LEU A 15 -10.21 -3.84 -20.77
N ASP A 16 -9.31 -3.20 -21.49
CA ASP A 16 -8.27 -3.88 -22.27
C ASP A 16 -7.31 -4.66 -21.37
N VAL A 17 -6.99 -4.11 -20.19
CA VAL A 17 -6.15 -4.77 -19.19
C VAL A 17 -6.86 -5.98 -18.57
N ILE A 18 -8.17 -5.88 -18.35
CA ILE A 18 -8.99 -7.01 -17.89
C ILE A 18 -9.00 -8.11 -18.96
N ASN A 19 -9.25 -7.76 -20.21
CA ASN A 19 -9.33 -8.73 -21.31
C ASN A 19 -8.01 -9.45 -21.62
N GLN A 20 -6.86 -8.83 -21.36
CA GLN A 20 -5.55 -9.47 -21.53
C GLN A 20 -5.31 -10.60 -20.52
N THR A 21 -5.89 -10.49 -19.32
CA THR A 21 -5.65 -11.43 -18.22
C THR A 21 -6.83 -12.36 -17.98
N TRP A 22 -8.05 -11.99 -18.40
CA TRP A 22 -9.26 -12.75 -18.13
C TRP A 22 -9.42 -13.96 -19.06
N SER A 23 -9.93 -15.06 -18.51
CA SER A 23 -10.33 -16.27 -19.20
C SER A 23 -11.72 -16.67 -18.73
N PRO A 24 -12.59 -17.25 -19.58
CA PRO A 24 -13.90 -17.77 -19.16
C PRO A 24 -13.83 -18.81 -18.04
N MET A 25 -12.65 -19.38 -17.78
CA MET A 25 -12.39 -20.30 -16.67
C MET A 25 -12.10 -19.59 -15.34
N PHE A 26 -11.95 -18.27 -15.30
CA PHE A 26 -11.71 -17.53 -14.07
C PHE A 26 -13.02 -17.16 -13.38
N ASP A 27 -13.16 -17.64 -12.15
CA ASP A 27 -14.21 -17.20 -11.24
C ASP A 27 -14.08 -15.72 -10.90
N LEU A 28 -15.21 -15.09 -10.56
CA LEU A 28 -15.26 -13.71 -10.12
C LEU A 28 -14.34 -13.44 -8.91
N LEU A 29 -14.16 -14.44 -8.02
CA LEU A 29 -13.24 -14.32 -6.89
C LEU A 29 -11.79 -14.15 -7.33
N ASN A 30 -11.36 -14.81 -8.41
CA ASN A 30 -10.00 -14.68 -8.94
C ASN A 30 -9.69 -13.25 -9.40
N ILE A 31 -10.72 -12.46 -9.77
CA ILE A 31 -10.54 -11.05 -10.10
C ILE A 31 -10.06 -10.26 -8.88
N PHE A 32 -10.63 -10.51 -7.71
CA PHE A 32 -10.27 -9.80 -6.48
C PHE A 32 -9.02 -10.38 -5.81
N GLU A 33 -8.83 -11.69 -5.87
CA GLU A 33 -7.71 -12.36 -5.19
C GLU A 33 -6.41 -12.34 -5.99
N SER A 34 -6.49 -12.35 -7.33
CA SER A 34 -5.31 -12.43 -8.19
C SER A 34 -5.17 -11.23 -9.11
N PHE A 35 -6.16 -10.95 -9.97
CA PHE A 35 -6.01 -9.92 -11.00
C PHE A 35 -5.80 -8.51 -10.41
N MET A 36 -6.65 -8.10 -9.48
CA MET A 36 -6.63 -6.74 -8.93
C MET A 36 -5.35 -6.47 -8.12
N PRO A 37 -4.88 -7.37 -7.22
CA PRO A 37 -3.59 -7.20 -6.55
C PRO A 37 -2.40 -7.15 -7.51
N GLN A 38 -2.42 -7.95 -8.58
CA GLN A 38 -1.36 -7.92 -9.60
C GLN A 38 -1.36 -6.60 -10.36
N LEU A 39 -2.53 -6.12 -10.78
CA LEU A 39 -2.65 -4.85 -11.49
C LEU A 39 -2.15 -3.67 -10.66
N LEU A 40 -2.51 -3.62 -9.36
CA LEU A 40 -2.06 -2.55 -8.46
C LEU A 40 -0.54 -2.55 -8.24
N ARG A 41 0.11 -3.70 -8.37
CA ARG A 41 1.56 -3.86 -8.19
C ARG A 41 2.33 -3.59 -9.49
N TYR A 42 1.75 -3.95 -10.63
CA TYR A 42 2.36 -3.84 -11.94
C TYR A 42 1.38 -3.21 -12.94
N PRO A 43 1.29 -1.86 -12.98
CA PRO A 43 0.43 -1.17 -13.94
C PRO A 43 0.89 -1.40 -15.38
N ASN A 44 -0.03 -1.35 -16.33
CA ASN A 44 0.25 -1.41 -17.76
C ASN A 44 0.38 0.03 -18.32
N PRO A 45 1.58 0.51 -18.68
CA PRO A 45 1.78 1.87 -19.17
C PRO A 45 1.42 2.06 -20.66
N THR A 46 1.09 0.98 -21.37
CA THR A 46 0.91 1.00 -22.84
C THR A 46 -0.39 1.70 -23.28
N ASP A 47 -1.42 1.66 -22.43
CA ASP A 47 -2.68 2.39 -22.63
C ASP A 47 -3.27 2.85 -21.26
N PRO A 48 -2.84 4.02 -20.76
CA PRO A 48 -3.24 4.50 -19.45
C PRO A 48 -4.57 5.27 -19.51
N LEU A 49 -5.51 4.90 -18.63
CA LEU A 49 -6.70 5.71 -18.34
C LEU A 49 -6.33 7.01 -17.62
N ASN A 50 -5.33 6.95 -16.74
CA ASN A 50 -4.79 8.11 -16.05
C ASN A 50 -3.39 8.44 -16.58
N GLY A 51 -3.36 9.33 -17.58
CA GLY A 51 -2.11 9.77 -18.22
C GLY A 51 -1.16 10.50 -17.27
N GLU A 52 -1.68 11.18 -16.23
CA GLU A 52 -0.85 11.85 -15.22
C GLU A 52 -0.10 10.82 -14.37
N ALA A 53 -0.81 9.80 -13.87
CA ALA A 53 -0.22 8.71 -13.10
C ALA A 53 0.82 7.94 -13.92
N ALA A 54 0.53 7.65 -15.19
CA ALA A 54 1.47 6.97 -16.09
C ALA A 54 2.72 7.81 -16.36
N SER A 55 2.56 9.10 -16.66
CA SER A 55 3.67 10.01 -16.91
C SER A 55 4.55 10.18 -15.68
N LEU A 56 3.95 10.28 -14.49
CA LEU A 56 4.68 10.40 -13.23
C LEU A 56 5.45 9.11 -12.93
N LEU A 57 4.83 7.94 -13.10
CA LEU A 57 5.50 6.65 -12.91
C LEU A 57 6.70 6.47 -13.85
N MET A 58 6.57 6.87 -15.12
CA MET A 58 7.65 6.76 -16.11
C MET A 58 8.79 7.74 -15.85
N ARG A 59 8.48 8.96 -15.39
CA ARG A 59 9.48 10.02 -15.17
C ARG A 59 10.19 9.89 -13.82
N ASP A 60 9.43 9.61 -12.76
CA ASP A 60 9.92 9.55 -11.39
C ASP A 60 9.05 8.60 -10.55
N ALA A 61 9.47 7.34 -10.51
CA ALA A 61 8.78 6.30 -9.75
C ALA A 61 8.74 6.57 -8.24
N ALA A 62 9.75 7.28 -7.68
CA ALA A 62 9.78 7.61 -6.25
C ALA A 62 8.74 8.69 -5.91
N ALA A 63 8.61 9.71 -6.76
CA ALA A 63 7.55 10.71 -6.62
C ALA A 63 6.15 10.10 -6.82
N TYR A 64 6.00 9.17 -7.76
CA TYR A 64 4.77 8.40 -7.93
C TYR A 64 4.39 7.64 -6.65
N GLU A 65 5.34 6.91 -6.04
CA GLU A 65 5.09 6.17 -4.81
C GLU A 65 4.67 7.10 -3.65
N GLY A 66 5.31 8.26 -3.52
CA GLY A 66 4.93 9.28 -2.55
C GLY A 66 3.49 9.76 -2.74
N LYS A 67 3.11 10.08 -3.98
CA LYS A 67 1.74 10.51 -4.32
C LYS A 67 0.71 9.40 -4.09
N VAL A 68 1.03 8.15 -4.41
CA VAL A 68 0.16 7.00 -4.11
C VAL A 68 -0.05 6.84 -2.61
N LYS A 69 1.01 6.94 -1.79
CA LYS A 69 0.89 6.85 -0.32
C LYS A 69 -0.02 7.95 0.24
N GLU A 70 0.11 9.18 -0.24
CA GLU A 70 -0.77 10.29 0.14
C GLU A 70 -2.24 9.98 -0.20
N TYR A 71 -2.51 9.50 -1.42
CA TYR A 71 -3.86 9.12 -1.85
C TYR A 71 -4.45 7.97 -1.03
N VAL A 72 -3.65 6.95 -0.72
CA VAL A 72 -4.08 5.82 0.12
C VAL A 72 -4.45 6.31 1.51
N LEU A 73 -3.64 7.19 2.12
CA LEU A 73 -3.93 7.75 3.43
C LEU A 73 -5.22 8.59 3.43
N ARG A 74 -5.45 9.38 2.38
CA ARG A 74 -6.62 10.26 2.27
C ARG A 74 -7.91 9.51 1.96
N TYR A 75 -7.89 8.49 1.10
CA TYR A 75 -9.10 7.89 0.54
C TYR A 75 -9.33 6.42 0.93
N ALA A 76 -8.28 5.68 1.30
CA ALA A 76 -8.34 4.24 1.57
C ALA A 76 -7.98 3.89 3.04
N SER A 77 -8.05 4.86 3.95
CA SER A 77 -7.80 4.66 5.38
C SER A 77 -9.03 4.09 6.10
N LYS A 78 -8.80 3.30 7.17
CA LYS A 78 -9.87 2.67 7.99
C LYS A 78 -10.92 3.69 8.48
N LYS A 79 -10.47 4.92 8.78
CA LYS A 79 -11.31 6.04 9.18
C LYS A 79 -12.25 6.51 8.05
N ALA A 80 -11.77 6.51 6.81
CA ALA A 80 -12.59 6.85 5.63
C ALA A 80 -13.64 5.77 5.33
N SER A 81 -13.31 4.49 5.51
CA SER A 81 -14.30 3.39 5.41
C SER A 81 -15.34 3.44 6.53
N ALA A 82 -14.95 3.79 7.75
CA ALA A 82 -15.88 3.96 8.87
C ALA A 82 -16.87 5.12 8.65
N LEU A 83 -16.42 6.22 8.04
CA LEU A 83 -17.28 7.36 7.71
C LEU A 83 -18.37 7.05 6.67
N LYS A 84 -18.13 6.08 5.77
CA LYS A 84 -19.09 5.70 4.73
C LYS A 84 -20.16 4.71 5.20
N SER A 85 -19.90 3.95 6.27
CA SER A 85 -20.84 2.94 6.79
C SER A 85 -21.83 3.47 7.84
N GLY A 86 -21.79 4.77 8.18
CA GLY A 86 -22.54 5.36 9.30
C GLY A 86 -23.69 6.31 8.94
N LYS A 87 -24.48 6.06 7.89
CA LYS A 87 -25.64 6.90 7.57
C LYS A 87 -26.94 6.07 7.38
N HIS A 88 -27.46 5.55 8.48
CA HIS A 88 -28.90 5.34 8.66
C HIS A 88 -29.27 5.67 10.12
N ASP A 89 -30.28 6.55 10.26
CA ASP A 89 -31.02 7.03 11.44
C ASP A 89 -30.41 8.09 12.39
N SER A 90 -30.86 9.33 12.14
CA SER A 90 -31.59 10.21 13.08
C SER A 90 -31.00 10.58 14.46
N ASN A 91 -30.53 11.84 14.53
CA ASN A 91 -30.82 12.84 15.58
C ASN A 91 -30.40 12.57 17.05
N GLY A 92 -29.38 13.30 17.53
CA GLY A 92 -29.34 13.74 18.93
C GLY A 92 -27.95 13.88 19.58
N SER A 93 -27.65 15.13 19.94
CA SER A 93 -26.79 15.59 21.04
C SER A 93 -25.27 15.68 20.88
N ASP A 94 -24.82 16.90 21.19
CA ASP A 94 -23.48 17.36 21.45
C ASP A 94 -22.72 16.48 22.44
N GLY A 95 -21.42 16.30 22.21
CA GLY A 95 -20.50 15.61 23.10
C GLY A 95 -19.07 15.89 22.68
N ASP A 96 -18.32 16.44 23.61
CA ASP A 96 -17.06 17.14 23.45
C ASP A 96 -15.84 16.20 23.48
N SER A 97 -14.70 16.79 23.08
CA SER A 97 -13.33 16.53 23.54
C SER A 97 -12.85 15.10 23.82
N SER A 98 -11.80 14.67 23.12
CA SER A 98 -10.52 14.37 23.80
C SER A 98 -9.41 14.17 22.77
N ILE A 99 -8.45 15.09 22.83
CA ILE A 99 -7.08 14.90 22.38
C ILE A 99 -6.43 13.93 23.38
N SER A 100 -5.92 12.80 22.89
CA SER A 100 -4.94 12.00 23.63
C SER A 100 -3.61 12.11 22.90
N CYS A 101 -2.76 12.99 23.44
CA CYS A 101 -1.33 12.94 23.31
C CYS A 101 -0.84 11.85 24.27
N ASP A 102 -0.41 10.72 23.73
CA ASP A 102 0.38 9.74 24.49
C ASP A 102 1.84 9.97 24.10
N ASP A 103 2.49 10.79 24.93
CA ASP A 103 3.94 10.97 25.02
C ASP A 103 4.64 9.66 25.43
N ASP A 104 5.91 9.60 25.03
CA ASP A 104 6.91 8.52 25.10
C ASP A 104 7.10 7.83 26.46
N ASP A 105 7.54 6.56 26.47
CA ASP A 105 8.73 6.16 27.25
C ASP A 105 9.25 4.72 26.96
N ASP A 106 10.58 4.63 27.10
CA ASP A 106 11.58 3.63 26.77
C ASP A 106 11.48 2.26 27.49
N ILE A 107 11.76 1.16 26.79
CA ILE A 107 12.48 0.01 27.40
C ILE A 107 13.43 -0.63 26.39
N SER A 108 14.70 -0.44 26.67
CA SER A 108 15.86 -1.12 26.12
C SER A 108 16.02 -2.56 26.67
N SER A 109 16.78 -3.35 25.90
CA SER A 109 17.51 -4.56 26.34
C SER A 109 16.75 -5.88 26.40
N LEU A 110 16.88 -6.66 25.32
CA LEU A 110 16.86 -8.13 25.42
C LEU A 110 18.12 -8.71 24.78
N SER A 111 19.15 -8.79 25.62
CA SER A 111 20.11 -9.89 25.79
C SER A 111 20.52 -10.72 24.56
N SER A 112 21.77 -10.45 24.17
CA SER A 112 22.79 -11.42 23.75
C SER A 112 22.62 -12.80 24.40
N TYR A 113 22.40 -13.84 23.59
CA TYR A 113 22.71 -15.22 23.97
C TYR A 113 24.10 -15.56 23.44
N GLY A 114 25.06 -15.66 24.35
CA GLY A 114 26.34 -16.30 24.11
C GLY A 114 26.20 -17.82 24.15
N GLY A 115 26.95 -18.47 23.25
CA GLY A 115 27.23 -19.89 23.24
C GLY A 115 28.60 -20.07 22.57
N ASP A 116 29.56 -20.38 23.43
CA ASP A 116 30.99 -20.60 23.30
C ASP A 116 31.43 -21.73 22.36
N ASP A 117 32.44 -21.45 21.53
CA ASP A 117 33.51 -22.41 21.23
C ASP A 117 34.83 -21.71 20.83
N HIS A 118 35.90 -22.30 21.35
CA HIS A 118 37.24 -21.77 21.52
C HIS A 118 38.19 -22.36 20.48
N VAL A 119 38.87 -21.55 19.65
CA VAL A 119 40.21 -21.89 19.11
C VAL A 119 41.05 -20.64 18.80
N MET A 120 42.34 -20.77 19.10
CA MET A 120 43.36 -19.74 19.29
C MET A 120 43.93 -19.13 18.00
N ALA A 121 44.51 -17.94 18.19
CA ALA A 121 45.22 -17.09 17.25
C ALA A 121 46.47 -17.72 16.58
N ALA A 122 46.81 -17.25 15.39
CA ALA A 122 47.93 -16.33 15.11
C ALA A 122 48.40 -16.47 13.65
N GLY A 123 48.49 -15.34 12.96
CA GLY A 123 49.20 -15.26 11.70
C GLY A 123 50.71 -15.31 11.92
N GLU A 124 51.40 -16.02 11.04
CA GLU A 124 52.79 -15.75 10.69
C GLU A 124 52.86 -15.34 9.22
N MET A 125 53.37 -14.13 9.01
CA MET A 125 53.98 -13.67 7.78
C MET A 125 55.46 -14.06 7.83
N SER A 126 56.01 -14.71 6.80
CA SER A 126 57.17 -14.22 6.04
C SER A 126 57.71 -15.27 5.05
N SER A 127 58.02 -14.77 3.84
CA SER A 127 59.03 -15.17 2.83
C SER A 127 59.17 -16.64 2.41
#